data_AF-A0A7V0KR11-F1
#
_entry.id   AF-A0A7V0KR11-F1
#
_cell.length_a   1.000
_cell.length_b   1.000
_cell.length_c   1.000
_cell.angle_alpha   90.00
_cell.angle_beta   90.00
_cell.angle_gamma   90.00
#
_symmetry.space_group_name_H-M   'P 1'
#
loop_
_entity.id
_entity.type
_entity.pdbx_description
1 polymer ?
#
loop_
_entity_poly.entity_id
_entity_poly.type
_entity_poly.pdbx_seq_one_letter_code
_entity_poly.pdbx_strand_id
1 'polypeptide(L)'
;MTAQPVRTRFAPSPTGALHPGNVRTALFNALLARRAGGVFVLRIEDTDATRIEDTEAARGGEDAEAGIEEDLRWLGLEWQEGPGTGGAFGPYRQSERGAHYREQYRRLEEAGRAYPCFCTPQELERARAAQRQAGRAPRYPGTCAALTPREVRERLENGQRPALRFRVPEDGVVVFDDLVRGAQRFAA
;
A
#
# COMPACT_ATOMS: atom_id res chain seq x y z
N MET A 1 1.15 -30.37 12.48
CA MET A 1 0.87 -28.95 12.18
C MET A 1 0.04 -28.92 10.93
N THR A 2 -1.25 -28.57 11.02
CA THR A 2 -2.09 -28.38 9.84
C THR A 2 -1.52 -27.20 9.06
N ALA A 3 -1.05 -27.45 7.83
CA ALA A 3 -0.58 -26.38 6.96
C ALA A 3 -1.73 -25.39 6.79
N GLN A 4 -1.54 -24.12 7.17
CA GLN A 4 -2.54 -23.10 6.90
C GLN A 4 -2.80 -23.09 5.39
N PRO A 5 -4.08 -23.06 4.96
CA PRO A 5 -4.40 -23.03 3.54
C PRO A 5 -3.74 -21.81 2.90
N VAL A 6 -3.11 -22.00 1.73
CA VAL A 6 -2.42 -20.93 1.02
C VAL A 6 -3.42 -19.84 0.66
N ARG A 7 -3.11 -18.59 1.01
CA ARG A 7 -3.93 -17.43 0.66
C ARG A 7 -3.09 -16.46 -0.15
N THR A 8 -3.57 -16.12 -1.34
CA THR A 8 -2.90 -15.19 -2.26
C THR A 8 -3.82 -14.02 -2.55
N ARG A 9 -3.26 -12.92 -3.07
CA ARG A 9 -4.09 -11.78 -3.51
C ARG A 9 -3.56 -11.14 -4.78
N PHE A 10 -4.48 -10.81 -5.67
CA PHE A 10 -4.27 -9.80 -6.70
C PHE A 10 -4.85 -8.47 -6.21
N ALA A 11 -4.02 -7.43 -6.20
CA ALA A 11 -4.33 -6.15 -5.58
C ALA A 11 -4.12 -4.98 -6.55
N PRO A 12 -4.97 -4.85 -7.59
CA PRO A 12 -4.84 -3.78 -8.57
C PRO A 12 -5.40 -2.45 -8.03
N SER A 13 -4.81 -1.34 -8.45
CA SER A 13 -5.44 -0.02 -8.35
C SER A 13 -6.33 0.21 -9.59
N PRO A 14 -7.56 0.75 -9.43
CA PRO A 14 -8.49 0.96 -10.53
C PRO A 14 -8.12 2.23 -11.32
N THR A 15 -6.93 2.24 -11.92
CA THR A 15 -6.38 3.39 -12.65
C THR A 15 -6.29 3.14 -14.16
N GLY A 16 -7.12 2.25 -14.69
CA GLY A 16 -7.16 1.86 -16.10
C GLY A 16 -7.09 0.35 -16.32
N ALA A 17 -7.00 -0.06 -17.58
CA ALA A 17 -7.04 -1.46 -18.01
C ALA A 17 -5.86 -2.32 -17.47
N LEU A 18 -6.09 -3.63 -17.37
CA LEU A 18 -5.05 -4.56 -16.95
C LEU A 18 -3.97 -4.69 -18.03
N HIS A 19 -2.76 -4.25 -17.71
CA HIS A 19 -1.59 -4.52 -18.56
C HIS A 19 -1.07 -5.96 -18.36
N PRO A 20 -0.27 -6.52 -19.30
CA PRO A 20 0.20 -7.91 -19.24
C PRO A 20 0.96 -8.29 -17.96
N GLY A 21 1.62 -7.33 -17.33
CA GLY A 21 2.31 -7.54 -16.04
C GLY A 21 1.34 -7.81 -14.88
N ASN A 22 0.19 -7.13 -14.88
CA ASN A 22 -0.89 -7.38 -13.93
C ASN A 22 -1.49 -8.77 -14.15
N VAL A 23 -1.80 -9.11 -15.41
CA VAL A 23 -2.35 -10.42 -15.79
C VAL A 23 -1.43 -11.54 -15.34
N ARG A 24 -0.11 -11.44 -15.60
CA ARG A 24 0.88 -12.43 -15.14
C ARG A 24 0.86 -12.60 -13.62
N THR A 25 0.75 -11.50 -12.88
CA THR A 25 0.70 -11.51 -11.41
C THR A 25 -0.58 -12.17 -10.90
N ALA A 26 -1.73 -11.82 -11.47
CA ALA A 26 -3.02 -12.43 -11.14
C ALA A 26 -3.00 -13.94 -11.41
N LEU A 27 -2.52 -14.35 -12.59
CA LEU A 27 -2.41 -15.74 -13.00
C LEU A 27 -1.57 -16.57 -12.01
N PHE A 28 -0.37 -16.09 -11.63
CA PHE A 28 0.48 -16.83 -10.70
C PHE A 28 -0.12 -16.96 -9.30
N ASN A 29 -0.81 -15.92 -8.81
CA ASN A 29 -1.50 -15.99 -7.53
C ASN A 29 -2.66 -17.00 -7.58
N ALA A 30 -3.49 -16.93 -8.63
CA ALA A 30 -4.61 -17.85 -8.83
C ALA A 30 -4.15 -19.31 -8.97
N LEU A 31 -3.11 -19.58 -9.77
CA LEU A 31 -2.55 -20.93 -9.94
C LEU A 31 -1.95 -21.47 -8.64
N LEU A 32 -1.24 -20.62 -7.86
CA LEU A 32 -0.65 -21.03 -6.58
C LEU A 32 -1.74 -21.37 -5.56
N ALA A 33 -2.77 -20.54 -5.43
CA ALA A 33 -3.91 -20.84 -4.57
C ALA A 33 -4.60 -22.13 -5.02
N ARG A 34 -4.94 -22.27 -6.30
CA ARG A 34 -5.63 -23.45 -6.84
C ARG A 34 -4.84 -24.73 -6.62
N ARG A 35 -3.53 -24.73 -6.90
CA ARG A 35 -2.65 -25.90 -6.70
C ARG A 35 -2.64 -26.36 -5.25
N ALA A 36 -2.77 -25.42 -4.31
CA ALA A 36 -2.73 -25.70 -2.88
C ALA A 36 -4.11 -25.91 -2.23
N GLY A 37 -5.20 -25.92 -3.01
CA GLY A 37 -6.57 -25.90 -2.45
C GLY A 37 -6.85 -24.68 -1.58
N GLY A 38 -6.18 -23.56 -1.88
CA GLY A 38 -6.19 -22.32 -1.14
C GLY A 38 -7.21 -21.29 -1.65
N VAL A 39 -7.01 -20.03 -1.29
CA VAL A 39 -7.90 -18.90 -1.62
C VAL A 39 -7.15 -17.87 -2.45
N PHE A 40 -7.71 -17.52 -3.61
CA PHE A 40 -7.32 -16.38 -4.42
C PHE A 40 -8.25 -15.19 -4.11
N VAL A 41 -7.66 -14.10 -3.62
CA VAL A 41 -8.39 -12.89 -3.20
C VAL A 41 -8.21 -11.77 -4.22
N LEU A 42 -9.31 -11.11 -4.60
CA LEU A 42 -9.27 -9.81 -5.30
C LEU A 42 -9.45 -8.69 -4.26
N ARG A 43 -8.53 -7.71 -4.23
CA ARG A 43 -8.65 -6.52 -3.38
C ARG A 43 -8.36 -5.27 -4.17
N ILE A 44 -9.28 -4.32 -4.16
CA ILE A 44 -9.14 -3.09 -4.93
C ILE A 44 -8.34 -2.06 -4.10
N GLU A 45 -7.23 -1.60 -4.67
CA GLU A 45 -6.31 -0.63 -4.05
C GLU A 45 -6.67 0.80 -4.50
N ASP A 46 -7.83 1.27 -4.05
CA ASP A 46 -8.50 2.53 -4.43
C ASP A 46 -8.28 3.69 -3.44
N THR A 47 -7.13 3.73 -2.75
CA THR A 47 -6.87 4.75 -1.71
C THR A 47 -6.51 6.13 -2.24
N ASP A 48 -6.12 6.23 -3.51
CA ASP A 48 -5.71 7.49 -4.15
C ASP A 48 -6.81 7.98 -5.10
N ALA A 49 -7.83 8.60 -4.53
CA ALA A 49 -8.98 9.11 -5.27
C ALA A 49 -8.56 10.11 -6.37
N THR A 50 -7.57 10.96 -6.09
CA THR A 50 -7.10 11.98 -7.04
C THR A 50 -6.50 11.32 -8.28
N ARG A 51 -5.66 10.30 -8.08
CA ARG A 51 -5.10 9.53 -9.20
C ARG A 51 -6.17 8.77 -9.99
N ILE A 52 -7.21 8.27 -9.34
CA ILE A 52 -8.31 7.55 -9.99
C ILE A 52 -9.12 8.52 -10.86
N GLU A 53 -9.52 9.67 -10.31
CA GLU A 53 -10.28 10.73 -11.01
C GLU A 53 -9.52 11.29 -12.22
N ASP A 54 -8.18 11.29 -12.18
CA ASP A 54 -7.33 11.75 -13.29
C ASP A 54 -7.20 10.77 -14.46
N THR A 55 -7.72 9.54 -14.34
CA THR A 55 -7.57 8.51 -15.38
C THR A 55 -8.49 8.74 -16.57
N GLU A 56 -8.09 8.25 -17.75
CA GLU A 56 -8.94 8.29 -18.95
C GLU A 56 -10.26 7.56 -18.74
N ALA A 57 -10.22 6.41 -18.05
CA ALA A 57 -11.40 5.65 -17.67
C ALA A 57 -12.39 6.51 -16.86
N ALA A 58 -11.92 7.14 -15.78
CA ALA A 58 -12.77 8.01 -14.96
C ALA A 58 -13.32 9.21 -15.75
N ARG A 59 -12.51 9.83 -16.61
CA ARG A 59 -12.94 10.96 -17.47
C ARG A 59 -13.94 10.55 -18.55
N GLY A 60 -13.86 9.31 -19.01
CA GLY A 60 -14.80 8.69 -19.94
C GLY A 60 -16.09 8.18 -19.28
N GLY A 61 -16.20 8.24 -17.95
CA GLY A 61 -17.33 7.67 -17.20
C GLY A 61 -17.30 6.15 -17.10
N GLU A 62 -16.14 5.53 -17.33
CA GLU A 62 -15.94 4.09 -17.24
C GLU A 62 -15.68 3.67 -15.79
N ASP A 63 -16.25 2.53 -15.40
CA ASP A 63 -15.95 1.88 -14.13
C ASP A 63 -14.71 0.99 -14.29
N ALA A 64 -13.54 1.54 -13.94
CA ALA A 64 -12.27 0.83 -14.03
C ALA A 64 -12.21 -0.41 -13.13
N GLU A 65 -12.96 -0.45 -12.02
CA GLU A 65 -13.05 -1.64 -11.19
C GLU A 65 -13.83 -2.74 -11.90
N ALA A 66 -14.98 -2.40 -12.49
CA ALA A 66 -15.78 -3.36 -13.26
C ALA A 66 -14.99 -3.95 -14.44
N GLY A 67 -14.20 -3.13 -15.15
CA GLY A 67 -13.33 -3.60 -16.23
C GLY A 67 -12.27 -4.59 -15.76
N ILE A 68 -11.65 -4.35 -14.60
CA ILE A 68 -10.72 -5.31 -13.97
C ILE A 68 -11.41 -6.63 -13.67
N GLU A 69 -12.62 -6.58 -13.09
CA GLU A 69 -13.39 -7.78 -12.79
C GLU A 69 -13.79 -8.57 -14.04
N GLU A 70 -14.20 -7.88 -15.11
CA GLU A 70 -14.53 -8.47 -16.40
C GLU A 70 -13.33 -9.16 -17.03
N ASP A 71 -12.19 -8.46 -17.11
CA ASP A 71 -10.94 -9.01 -17.67
C ASP A 71 -10.51 -10.30 -16.94
N LEU A 72 -10.57 -10.29 -15.61
CA LEU A 72 -10.23 -11.47 -14.80
C LEU A 72 -11.17 -12.65 -15.08
N ARG A 73 -12.49 -12.40 -15.17
CA ARG A 73 -13.47 -13.46 -15.50
C ARG A 73 -13.27 -13.98 -16.92
N TRP A 74 -13.01 -13.11 -17.89
CA TRP A 74 -12.73 -13.48 -19.27
C TRP A 74 -11.49 -14.39 -19.38
N LEU A 75 -10.46 -14.12 -18.56
CA LEU A 75 -9.26 -14.95 -18.44
C LEU A 75 -9.46 -16.25 -17.63
N GLY A 76 -10.65 -16.48 -17.08
CA GLY A 76 -10.94 -17.64 -16.21
C GLY A 76 -10.28 -17.56 -14.83
N LEU A 77 -9.95 -16.36 -14.35
CA LEU A 77 -9.29 -16.11 -13.07
C LEU A 77 -10.30 -15.68 -11.99
N GLU A 78 -11.16 -16.61 -11.58
CA GLU A 78 -12.16 -16.35 -10.53
C GLU A 78 -11.53 -16.28 -9.13
N TRP A 79 -11.94 -15.28 -8.35
CA TRP A 79 -11.55 -15.11 -6.95
C TRP A 79 -12.59 -15.70 -5.99
N GLN A 80 -12.10 -16.24 -4.87
CA GLN A 80 -12.94 -16.81 -3.81
C GLN A 80 -13.34 -15.77 -2.77
N GLU A 81 -12.61 -14.67 -2.68
CA GLU A 81 -12.92 -13.53 -1.82
C GLU A 81 -12.62 -12.23 -2.56
N GLY A 82 -13.48 -11.23 -2.44
CA GLY A 82 -13.33 -9.97 -3.16
C GLY A 82 -14.63 -9.18 -3.28
N PRO A 83 -14.61 -8.07 -4.03
CA PRO A 83 -15.84 -7.38 -4.42
C PRO A 83 -16.85 -8.35 -5.08
N GLY A 84 -18.13 -8.15 -4.81
CA GLY A 84 -19.23 -9.00 -5.30
C GLY A 84 -19.35 -10.38 -4.64
N THR A 85 -18.22 -11.01 -4.24
CA THR A 85 -18.19 -12.36 -3.64
C THR A 85 -18.23 -12.33 -2.11
N GLY A 86 -17.76 -11.23 -1.48
CA GLY A 86 -17.62 -11.14 -0.03
C GLY A 86 -16.45 -11.98 0.48
N GLY A 87 -16.53 -12.41 1.74
CA GLY A 87 -15.47 -13.18 2.42
C GLY A 87 -15.22 -12.69 3.83
N ALA A 88 -14.44 -13.47 4.59
CA ALA A 88 -14.25 -13.24 6.03
C ALA A 88 -13.45 -11.97 6.39
N PHE A 89 -12.79 -11.34 5.42
CA PHE A 89 -11.87 -10.22 5.63
C PHE A 89 -12.28 -8.93 4.92
N GLY A 90 -13.54 -8.88 4.47
CA GLY A 90 -14.11 -7.69 3.85
C GLY A 90 -14.08 -6.46 4.77
N PRO A 91 -14.35 -5.26 4.23
CA PRO A 91 -14.56 -5.00 2.81
C PRO A 91 -13.28 -5.15 1.98
N TYR A 92 -13.43 -5.46 0.68
CA TYR A 92 -12.31 -5.72 -0.25
C TYR A 92 -11.95 -4.52 -1.13
N ARG A 93 -12.58 -3.36 -0.92
CA ARG A 93 -12.11 -2.06 -1.39
C ARG A 93 -11.38 -1.36 -0.26
N GLN A 94 -10.22 -0.77 -0.53
CA GLN A 94 -9.44 -0.12 0.52
C GLN A 94 -10.06 1.21 0.98
N SER A 95 -10.75 1.95 0.11
CA SER A 95 -11.47 3.17 0.46
C SER A 95 -12.50 2.93 1.58
N GLU A 96 -13.13 1.76 1.61
CA GLU A 96 -14.11 1.33 2.61
C GLU A 96 -13.48 0.95 3.96
N ARG A 97 -12.14 0.87 4.07
CA ARG A 97 -11.41 0.35 5.24
C ARG A 97 -10.83 1.44 6.15
N GLY A 98 -11.25 2.69 5.99
CA GLY A 98 -10.69 3.83 6.73
C GLY A 98 -10.68 3.68 8.27
N ALA A 99 -11.71 3.08 8.86
CA ALA A 99 -11.76 2.83 10.30
C ALA A 99 -10.68 1.83 10.75
N HIS A 100 -10.47 0.76 9.98
CA HIS A 100 -9.44 -0.23 10.25
C HIS A 100 -8.05 0.40 10.20
N TYR A 101 -7.75 1.23 9.20
CA TYR A 101 -6.47 1.91 9.08
C TYR A 101 -6.23 2.91 10.21
N ARG A 102 -7.22 3.71 10.60
CA ARG A 102 -7.10 4.63 11.74
C ARG A 102 -6.74 3.91 13.03
N GLU A 103 -7.33 2.75 13.27
CA GLU A 103 -6.98 1.91 14.42
C GLU A 103 -5.54 1.39 14.34
N GLN A 104 -5.09 0.91 13.19
CA GLN A 104 -3.69 0.46 13.03
C GLN A 104 -2.68 1.61 13.16
N TYR A 105 -3.00 2.78 12.63
CA TYR A 105 -2.18 3.99 12.77
C TYR A 105 -2.01 4.39 14.22
N ARG A 106 -3.11 4.42 14.99
CA ARG A 106 -3.07 4.67 16.43
C ARG A 106 -2.15 3.68 17.15
N ARG A 107 -2.29 2.39 16.88
CA ARG A 107 -1.42 1.35 17.49
C ARG A 107 0.05 1.55 17.17
N LEU A 108 0.38 1.96 15.94
CA LEU A 108 1.76 2.25 15.54
C LEU A 108 2.31 3.48 16.26
N GLU A 109 1.50 4.53 16.41
CA GLU A 109 1.87 5.74 17.14
C GLU A 109 2.08 5.46 18.64
N GLU A 110 1.13 4.76 19.28
CA GLU A 110 1.22 4.36 20.68
C GLU A 110 2.44 3.46 20.96
N ALA A 111 2.80 2.60 20.00
CA ALA A 111 4.00 1.78 20.07
C ALA A 111 5.31 2.53 19.70
N GLY A 112 5.26 3.83 19.41
CA GLY A 112 6.41 4.64 18.98
C GLY A 112 6.99 4.25 17.61
N ARG A 113 6.26 3.44 16.84
CA ARG A 113 6.63 2.94 15.50
C ARG A 113 6.22 3.88 14.37
N ALA A 114 5.43 4.89 14.68
CA ALA A 114 5.11 5.97 13.75
C ALA A 114 5.14 7.32 14.46
N TYR A 115 5.31 8.41 13.71
CA TYR A 115 5.32 9.77 14.24
C TYR A 115 4.74 10.78 13.23
N PRO A 116 4.11 11.86 13.71
CA PRO A 116 3.58 12.91 12.85
C PRO A 116 4.71 13.73 12.22
N CYS A 117 4.57 14.00 10.93
CA CYS A 117 5.46 14.82 10.14
C CYS A 117 4.71 16.02 9.58
N PHE A 118 5.20 17.21 9.89
CA PHE A 118 4.62 18.49 9.45
C PHE A 118 5.40 19.13 8.31
N CYS A 119 6.40 18.45 7.75
CA CYS A 119 7.14 18.95 6.59
C CYS A 119 6.20 19.16 5.40
N THR A 120 6.27 20.36 4.83
CA THR A 120 5.56 20.75 3.62
C THR A 120 6.11 20.01 2.40
N PRO A 121 5.32 19.87 1.32
CA PRO A 121 5.82 19.30 0.06
C PRO A 121 7.08 20.00 -0.48
N GLN A 122 7.17 21.32 -0.30
CA GLN A 122 8.31 22.14 -0.74
C GLN A 122 9.59 21.83 0.05
N GLU A 123 9.51 21.67 1.36
CA GLU A 123 10.65 21.26 2.20
C GLU A 123 11.12 19.84 1.83
N LEU A 124 10.19 18.92 1.61
CA LEU A 124 10.50 17.56 1.18
C LEU A 124 11.19 17.55 -0.18
N GLU A 125 10.75 18.37 -1.13
CA GLU A 125 11.36 18.43 -2.46
C GLU A 125 12.76 19.05 -2.43
N ARG A 126 12.97 20.10 -1.63
CA ARG A 126 14.31 20.66 -1.39
C ARG A 126 15.26 19.62 -0.82
N ALA A 127 14.83 18.85 0.18
CA ALA A 127 15.64 17.78 0.77
C ALA A 127 16.01 16.71 -0.26
N ARG A 128 15.04 16.28 -1.11
CA ARG A 128 15.31 15.33 -2.19
C ARG A 128 16.27 15.89 -3.23
N ALA A 129 16.10 17.14 -3.64
CA ALA A 129 16.97 17.79 -4.62
C ALA A 129 18.42 17.88 -4.13
N ALA A 130 18.63 18.27 -2.87
CA ALA A 130 19.96 18.32 -2.25
C ALA A 130 20.64 16.94 -2.23
N GLN A 131 19.90 15.88 -1.90
CA GLN A 131 20.44 14.52 -1.89
C GLN A 131 20.80 14.03 -3.30
N ARG A 132 19.95 14.31 -4.30
CA ARG A 132 20.26 13.99 -5.70
C ARG A 132 21.49 14.72 -6.21
N GLN A 133 21.65 16.01 -5.89
CA GLN A 133 22.84 16.79 -6.23
C GLN A 133 24.11 16.22 -5.58
N ALA A 134 23.98 15.63 -4.38
CA ALA A 134 25.06 14.93 -3.70
C ALA A 134 25.28 13.48 -4.16
N GLY A 135 24.60 13.02 -5.24
CA GLY A 135 24.71 11.65 -5.75
C GLY A 135 24.11 10.58 -4.82
N ARG A 136 23.26 10.97 -3.87
CA ARG A 136 22.62 10.08 -2.88
C ARG A 136 21.19 9.75 -3.29
N ALA A 137 20.76 8.53 -2.95
CA ALA A 137 19.37 8.12 -3.11
C ALA A 137 18.47 8.97 -2.20
N PRO A 138 17.34 9.53 -2.71
CA PRO A 138 16.42 10.32 -1.90
C PRO A 138 15.81 9.53 -0.73
N ARG A 139 16.09 9.95 0.50
CA ARG A 139 15.52 9.47 1.77
C ARG A 139 14.94 10.64 2.54
N TYR A 140 13.85 10.40 3.28
CA TYR A 140 13.33 11.41 4.20
C TYR A 140 14.36 11.65 5.32
N PRO A 141 14.78 12.89 5.58
CA PRO A 141 15.86 13.18 6.54
C PRO A 141 15.48 13.03 8.02
N GLY A 142 14.26 12.56 8.34
CA GLY A 142 13.84 12.37 9.73
C GLY A 142 13.55 13.68 10.50
N THR A 143 13.33 14.80 9.80
CA THR A 143 13.18 16.14 10.42
C THR A 143 12.16 16.20 11.56
N CYS A 144 11.06 15.45 11.48
CA CYS A 144 10.03 15.42 12.52
C CYS A 144 10.14 14.20 13.47
N ALA A 145 11.13 13.32 13.30
CA ALA A 145 11.22 12.05 14.02
C ALA A 145 11.49 12.21 15.52
N ALA A 146 12.08 13.33 15.91
CA ALA A 146 12.46 13.67 17.29
C ALA A 146 11.60 14.79 17.91
N LEU A 147 10.50 15.19 17.27
CA LEU A 147 9.60 16.18 17.86
C LEU A 147 9.05 15.68 19.20
N THR A 148 9.12 16.54 20.20
CA THR A 148 8.54 16.28 21.52
C THR A 148 7.01 16.31 21.46
N PRO A 149 6.31 15.64 22.41
CA PRO A 149 4.86 15.72 22.50
C PRO A 149 4.32 17.17 22.60
N ARG A 150 5.10 18.09 23.20
CA ARG A 150 4.75 19.51 23.27
C ARG A 150 4.77 20.17 21.90
N GLU A 151 5.83 20.00 21.13
CA GLU A 151 5.95 20.59 19.79
C GLU A 151 4.91 20.02 18.82
N VAL A 152 4.58 18.74 18.94
CA VAL A 152 3.50 18.12 18.16
C VAL A 152 2.16 18.79 18.49
N ARG A 153 1.83 18.96 19.79
CA ARG A 153 0.59 19.63 20.21
C ARG A 153 0.50 21.06 19.69
N GLU A 154 1.57 21.84 19.86
CA GLU A 154 1.61 23.23 19.39
C GLU A 154 1.37 23.33 17.88
N ARG A 155 1.94 22.43 17.08
CA ARG A 155 1.73 22.40 15.63
C ARG A 155 0.29 22.05 15.26
N LEU A 156 -0.31 21.09 15.96
CA LEU A 156 -1.71 20.70 15.77
C LEU A 156 -2.68 21.83 16.15
N GLU A 157 -2.43 22.50 17.28
CA GLU A 157 -3.23 23.65 17.77
C GLU A 157 -3.13 24.84 16.81
N ASN A 158 -1.98 25.02 16.15
CA ASN A 158 -1.78 25.99 15.08
C ASN A 158 -2.40 25.57 13.73
N GLY A 159 -3.19 24.49 13.70
CA GLY A 159 -3.92 24.04 12.52
C GLY A 159 -3.08 23.29 11.49
N GLN A 160 -1.82 22.95 11.78
CA GLN A 160 -1.00 22.17 10.86
C GLN A 160 -1.51 20.72 10.78
N ARG A 161 -1.61 20.20 9.56
CA ARG A 161 -2.04 18.81 9.31
C ARG A 161 -0.83 17.92 9.05
N PRO A 162 -0.48 16.98 9.95
CA PRO A 162 0.65 16.11 9.72
C PRO A 162 0.29 14.96 8.78
N ALA A 163 1.30 14.46 8.08
CA ALA A 163 1.29 13.10 7.57
C ALA A 163 1.89 12.17 8.63
N LEU A 164 1.42 10.92 8.70
CA LEU A 164 2.01 9.93 9.58
C LEU A 164 3.19 9.23 8.87
N ARG A 165 4.35 9.15 9.52
CA ARG A 165 5.54 8.45 8.99
C ARG A 165 5.87 7.23 9.84
N PHE A 166 6.21 6.13 9.18
CA PHE A 166 6.77 4.96 9.85
C PHE A 166 8.21 5.22 10.29
N ARG A 167 8.55 4.78 11.50
CA ARG A 167 9.90 4.87 12.07
C ARG A 167 10.73 3.68 11.60
N VAL A 168 11.52 3.92 10.57
CA VAL A 168 12.60 3.01 10.17
C VAL A 168 13.74 3.14 11.21
N PRO A 169 14.25 2.03 11.77
CA PRO A 169 15.43 2.07 12.65
C PRO A 169 16.61 2.76 11.97
N GLU A 170 17.41 3.54 12.70
CA GLU A 170 18.60 4.21 12.12
C GLU A 170 19.76 3.22 11.90
N ASP A 171 19.81 2.19 12.75
CA ASP A 171 20.84 1.16 12.72
C ASP A 171 20.24 -0.20 12.39
N GLY A 172 21.06 -1.03 11.73
CA GLY A 172 20.76 -2.43 11.46
C GLY A 172 20.58 -2.74 9.98
N VAL A 173 20.20 -3.98 9.73
CA VAL A 173 19.99 -4.51 8.38
C VAL A 173 18.63 -5.19 8.34
N VAL A 174 17.78 -4.73 7.42
CA VAL A 174 16.53 -5.41 7.09
C VAL A 174 16.89 -6.58 6.17
N VAL A 175 16.60 -7.80 6.63
CA VAL A 175 16.83 -9.04 5.89
C VAL A 175 15.53 -9.79 5.69
N PHE A 176 15.34 -10.35 4.51
CA PHE A 176 14.20 -11.23 4.22
C PHE A 176 14.55 -12.17 3.07
N ASP A 177 13.94 -13.35 3.06
CA ASP A 177 14.07 -14.32 1.98
C ASP A 177 12.93 -14.11 0.97
N ASP A 178 13.27 -13.62 -0.22
CA ASP A 178 12.33 -13.52 -1.33
C ASP A 178 12.22 -14.88 -2.04
N LEU A 179 11.00 -15.35 -2.28
CA LEU A 179 10.78 -16.67 -2.89
C LEU A 179 11.29 -16.77 -4.35
N VAL A 180 11.53 -15.64 -5.02
CA VAL A 180 12.00 -15.59 -6.42
C VAL A 180 13.45 -15.12 -6.49
N ARG A 181 13.83 -14.10 -5.71
CA ARG A 181 15.15 -13.44 -5.74
C ARG A 181 16.11 -13.95 -4.65
N GLY A 182 15.67 -14.83 -3.76
CA GLY A 182 16.45 -15.36 -2.64
C GLY A 182 16.68 -14.33 -1.53
N ALA A 183 17.70 -14.56 -0.71
CA ALA A 183 18.02 -13.70 0.44
C ALA A 183 18.31 -12.24 0.02
N GLN A 184 17.53 -11.31 0.56
CA GLN A 184 17.65 -9.87 0.37
C GLN A 184 18.16 -9.19 1.65
N ARG A 185 18.97 -8.13 1.48
CA ARG A 185 19.57 -7.38 2.61
C ARG A 185 19.62 -5.89 2.27
N PHE A 186 19.09 -5.05 3.16
CA PHE A 186 19.09 -3.59 3.03
C PHE A 186 19.57 -2.94 4.33
N ALA A 187 20.49 -1.99 4.23
CA ALA A 187 20.80 -1.11 5.36
C ALA A 187 19.60 -0.24 5.67
N ALA A 188 19.29 -0.08 6.96
CA ALA A 188 18.17 0.73 7.43
C ALA A 188 18.31 2.22 7.06
#